data_AF-A0A0V8M3X5-F1
#
_entry.id   AF-A0A0V8M3X5-F1
#
_cell.length_a   1.000
_cell.length_b   1.000
_cell.length_c   1.000
_cell.angle_alpha   90.00
_cell.angle_beta   90.00
_cell.angle_gamma   90.00
#
_symmetry.space_group_name_H-M   'P 1'
#
loop_
_entity.id
_entity.type
_entity.pdbx_description
1 polymer ?
#
loop_
_entity_poly.entity_id
_entity_poly.type
_entity_poly.pdbx_seq_one_letter_code
_entity_poly.pdbx_strand_id
1 'polypeptide(L)'
;MWDIRGWKNLTVHDDPPLVVAKQEFLSWLAEVPESNRSAWEERLKSGLDHPHFSVRLELYLHHYFRSNGWHIDIEPDMLGSPNKPDFRVSHGKDYILVEAKAVLEEKSTAQQTQRLRQLADNLTNKLSRYIIIQPLSDLPTSLSTRKIRNQVEQHAKTLTDEVLEFDLRDVHLKTPYSLKVVILPKGSEPDEAGGVGGTVSDVHTLAIGRRIRDALEQKAGKYGDIDVPFLIAVYGKGEFPVKTRDEVDALFGDRVFLVPTKGRGAVTESRKPNGFFTSMQDGTHRHEQVSAVLFYRFKWLDDNHVHQIHIYHNPFAQRIINTNLFPEVQQMVPHDDEKMIWINGEPE
;
A
#
# COMPACT_ATOMS: atom_id res chain seq x y z
N MET A 1 5.04 -8.47 -18.20
CA MET A 1 6.05 -8.75 -17.14
C MET A 1 6.17 -7.50 -16.28
N TRP A 2 5.87 -7.56 -14.98
CA TRP A 2 5.88 -6.38 -14.10
C TRP A 2 7.32 -5.98 -13.76
N ASP A 3 8.03 -5.37 -14.71
CA ASP A 3 9.45 -5.07 -14.59
C ASP A 3 9.71 -3.60 -14.16
N ILE A 4 10.22 -3.48 -12.93
CA ILE A 4 11.42 -2.78 -12.41
C ILE A 4 12.25 -1.87 -13.34
N ARG A 5 11.70 -1.23 -14.38
CA ARG A 5 12.44 -0.27 -15.18
C ARG A 5 12.35 1.13 -14.56
N GLY A 6 13.35 1.46 -13.74
CA GLY A 6 13.62 2.83 -13.27
C GLY A 6 13.98 3.75 -14.43
N TRP A 7 14.02 5.07 -14.20
CA TRP A 7 14.30 6.08 -15.24
C TRP A 7 15.56 5.76 -16.08
N LYS A 8 16.60 5.20 -15.45
CA LYS A 8 17.81 4.74 -16.16
C LYS A 8 17.52 3.75 -17.29
N ASN A 9 16.61 2.80 -17.09
CA ASN A 9 16.27 1.82 -18.11
C ASN A 9 15.46 2.45 -19.27
N LEU A 10 14.68 3.50 -19.00
CA LEU A 10 14.02 4.30 -20.06
C LEU A 10 15.05 5.07 -20.89
N THR A 11 16.18 5.46 -20.31
CA THR A 11 17.20 6.27 -21.00
C THR A 11 18.26 5.48 -21.76
N VAL A 12 18.42 4.17 -21.49
CA VAL A 12 19.53 3.35 -22.02
C VAL A 12 19.08 2.40 -23.14
N HIS A 13 17.78 2.13 -23.28
CA HIS A 13 17.25 1.19 -24.25
C HIS A 13 16.37 1.88 -25.29
N ASP A 14 16.58 1.55 -26.56
CA ASP A 14 15.79 2.03 -27.71
C ASP A 14 14.61 1.10 -28.04
N ASP A 15 14.18 0.28 -27.07
CA ASP A 15 12.99 -0.57 -27.20
C ASP A 15 11.74 0.31 -27.38
N PRO A 16 10.93 0.16 -28.45
CA PRO A 16 9.86 1.10 -28.77
C PRO A 16 8.91 1.44 -27.62
N PRO A 17 8.42 0.49 -26.80
CA PRO A 17 7.56 0.81 -25.65
C PRO A 17 8.24 1.68 -24.60
N LEU A 18 9.56 1.53 -24.40
CA LEU A 18 10.32 2.38 -23.47
C LEU A 18 10.51 3.79 -24.00
N VAL A 19 10.71 3.93 -25.31
CA VAL A 19 10.82 5.23 -25.97
C VAL A 19 9.50 6.00 -25.85
N VAL A 20 8.36 5.33 -26.07
CA VAL A 20 7.03 5.93 -25.92
C VAL A 20 6.79 6.41 -24.49
N ALA A 21 7.02 5.55 -23.49
CA ALA A 21 6.88 5.94 -22.08
C ALA A 21 7.81 7.10 -21.70
N LYS A 22 9.07 7.08 -22.17
CA LYS A 22 10.01 8.18 -21.94
C LYS A 22 9.50 9.48 -22.55
N GLN A 23 9.01 9.46 -23.79
CA GLN A 23 8.50 10.65 -24.46
C GLN A 23 7.28 11.23 -23.73
N GLU A 24 6.38 10.37 -23.25
CA GLU A 24 5.25 10.80 -22.43
C GLU A 24 5.71 11.49 -21.14
N PHE A 25 6.62 10.88 -20.36
CA PHE A 25 7.15 11.53 -19.16
C PHE A 25 7.87 12.85 -19.45
N LEU A 26 8.63 12.93 -20.54
CA LEU A 26 9.28 14.16 -20.97
C LEU A 26 8.25 15.23 -21.38
N SER A 27 7.13 14.83 -21.97
CA SER A 27 6.04 15.74 -22.30
C SER A 27 5.41 16.34 -21.04
N TRP A 28 5.15 15.53 -20.02
CA TRP A 28 4.64 16.01 -18.73
C TRP A 28 5.64 16.91 -18.02
N LEU A 29 6.94 16.60 -18.09
CA LEU A 29 7.99 17.45 -17.51
C LEU A 29 8.07 18.81 -18.22
N ALA A 30 7.81 18.86 -19.53
CA ALA A 30 7.77 20.10 -20.29
C ALA A 30 6.57 21.01 -19.90
N GLU A 31 5.52 20.46 -19.31
CA GLU A 31 4.38 21.23 -18.78
C GLU A 31 4.74 21.97 -17.48
N VAL A 32 5.70 21.46 -16.70
CA VAL A 32 6.08 22.00 -15.39
C VAL A 32 6.73 23.38 -15.55
N PRO A 33 6.37 24.38 -14.72
CA PRO A 33 7.02 25.69 -14.70
C PRO A 33 8.55 25.59 -14.55
N GLU A 34 9.27 26.46 -15.26
CA GLU A 34 10.74 26.43 -15.31
C GLU A 34 11.38 26.54 -13.91
N SER A 35 10.76 27.30 -13.01
CA SER A 35 11.19 27.45 -11.60
C SER A 35 11.24 26.14 -10.82
N ASN A 36 10.38 25.17 -11.17
CA ASN A 36 10.25 23.89 -10.46
C ASN A 36 10.88 22.73 -11.24
N ARG A 37 11.01 22.87 -12.58
CA ARG A 37 11.49 21.81 -13.48
C ARG A 37 12.90 21.32 -13.13
N SER A 38 13.81 22.22 -12.76
CA SER A 38 15.21 21.88 -12.45
C SER A 38 15.34 20.89 -11.28
N ALA A 39 14.54 21.06 -10.22
CA ALA A 39 14.54 20.18 -9.06
C ALA A 39 14.05 18.76 -9.41
N TRP A 40 13.02 18.66 -10.25
CA TRP A 40 12.51 17.37 -10.72
C TRP A 40 13.49 16.68 -11.67
N GLU A 41 14.11 17.43 -12.58
CA GLU A 41 15.19 16.92 -13.45
C GLU A 41 16.37 16.36 -12.66
N GLU A 42 16.80 17.05 -11.58
CA GLU A 42 17.88 16.58 -10.72
C GLU A 42 17.51 15.24 -10.06
N ARG A 43 16.30 15.12 -9.53
CA ARG A 43 15.79 13.87 -8.94
C ARG A 43 15.66 12.75 -9.98
N LEU A 44 15.34 13.07 -11.24
CA LEU A 44 15.35 12.11 -12.35
C LEU A 44 16.76 11.66 -12.76
N LYS A 45 17.78 12.48 -12.51
CA LYS A 45 19.20 12.10 -12.75
C LYS A 45 19.76 11.21 -11.63
N SER A 46 19.00 10.94 -10.57
CA SER A 46 19.47 10.19 -9.40
C SER A 46 19.94 8.77 -9.76
N GLY A 47 20.91 8.28 -8.99
CA GLY A 47 21.32 6.90 -9.05
C GLY A 47 20.31 5.92 -8.46
N LEU A 48 19.40 6.41 -7.61
CA LEU A 48 18.49 5.64 -6.78
C LEU A 48 17.09 5.53 -7.41
N ASP A 49 16.40 4.46 -7.09
CA ASP A 49 15.05 4.19 -7.59
C ASP A 49 14.00 5.11 -6.95
N HIS A 50 14.11 5.39 -5.65
CA HIS A 50 13.10 6.17 -4.92
C HIS A 50 12.82 7.57 -5.51
N PRO A 51 13.84 8.39 -5.82
CA PRO A 51 13.62 9.67 -6.50
C PRO A 51 12.84 9.55 -7.81
N HIS A 52 13.10 8.52 -8.62
CA HIS A 52 12.39 8.32 -9.89
C HIS A 52 10.90 8.04 -9.70
N PHE A 53 10.53 7.17 -8.74
CA PHE A 53 9.13 6.83 -8.50
C PHE A 53 8.36 7.99 -7.87
N SER A 54 9.02 8.76 -7.00
CA SER A 54 8.42 9.96 -6.42
C SER A 54 8.14 11.01 -7.49
N VAL A 55 9.14 11.35 -8.33
CA VAL A 55 8.95 12.32 -9.41
C VAL A 55 7.93 11.82 -10.44
N ARG A 56 7.87 10.51 -10.70
CA ARG A 56 6.85 9.94 -11.58
C ARG A 56 5.43 10.22 -11.07
N LEU A 57 5.19 9.98 -9.78
CA LEU A 57 3.89 10.26 -9.17
C LEU A 57 3.57 11.77 -9.23
N GLU A 58 4.53 12.61 -8.89
CA GLU A 58 4.38 14.07 -8.91
C GLU A 58 4.08 14.60 -10.34
N LEU A 59 4.81 14.12 -11.35
CA LEU A 59 4.57 14.44 -12.76
C LEU A 59 3.18 14.00 -13.21
N TYR A 60 2.78 12.76 -12.88
CA TYR A 60 1.46 12.27 -13.22
C TYR A 60 0.36 13.10 -12.58
N LEU A 61 0.47 13.44 -11.28
CA LEU A 61 -0.53 14.26 -10.59
C LEU A 61 -0.62 15.66 -11.20
N HIS A 62 0.53 16.30 -11.44
CA HIS A 62 0.56 17.61 -12.09
C HIS A 62 -0.12 17.57 -13.46
N HIS A 63 0.24 16.60 -14.31
CA HIS A 63 -0.37 16.42 -15.62
C HIS A 63 -1.87 16.12 -15.54
N TYR A 64 -2.27 15.20 -14.64
CA TYR A 64 -3.66 14.81 -14.44
C TYR A 64 -4.52 16.01 -14.05
N PHE A 65 -4.15 16.75 -13.00
CA PHE A 65 -4.94 17.89 -12.54
C PHE A 65 -5.01 18.98 -13.61
N ARG A 66 -3.88 19.29 -14.26
CA ARG A 66 -3.82 20.34 -15.29
C ARG A 66 -4.70 20.00 -16.49
N SER A 67 -4.61 18.76 -16.98
CA SER A 67 -5.38 18.28 -18.13
C SER A 67 -6.88 18.20 -17.84
N ASN A 68 -7.25 18.07 -16.57
CA ASN A 68 -8.64 18.10 -16.10
C ASN A 68 -9.11 19.50 -15.65
N GLY A 69 -8.42 20.57 -16.07
CA GLY A 69 -8.89 21.95 -15.89
C GLY A 69 -8.65 22.54 -14.49
N TRP A 70 -7.84 21.90 -13.65
CA TRP A 70 -7.49 22.44 -12.34
C TRP A 70 -6.37 23.47 -12.45
N HIS A 71 -6.44 24.48 -11.59
CA HIS A 71 -5.28 25.33 -11.30
C HIS A 71 -4.39 24.63 -10.26
N ILE A 72 -3.07 24.77 -10.41
CA ILE A 72 -2.08 24.06 -9.59
C ILE A 72 -1.03 25.05 -9.10
N ASP A 73 -0.89 25.13 -7.78
CA ASP A 73 0.26 25.73 -7.12
C ASP A 73 1.18 24.60 -6.63
N ILE A 74 2.45 24.65 -7.05
CA ILE A 74 3.48 23.67 -6.69
C ILE A 74 4.23 24.17 -5.45
N GLU A 75 4.35 23.33 -4.42
CA GLU A 75 5.02 23.66 -3.16
C GLU A 75 4.61 25.04 -2.57
N PRO A 76 3.30 25.31 -2.40
CA PRO A 76 2.83 26.57 -1.86
C PRO A 76 3.27 26.75 -0.41
N ASP A 77 3.42 28.00 0.02
CA ASP A 77 3.56 28.32 1.44
C ASP A 77 2.24 28.06 2.18
N MET A 78 2.34 27.52 3.40
CA MET A 78 1.20 27.27 4.28
C MET A 78 1.23 28.20 5.48
N LEU A 79 0.11 28.86 5.76
CA LEU A 79 -0.01 29.66 6.97
C LEU A 79 0.01 28.72 8.19
N GLY A 80 0.91 28.97 9.14
CA GLY A 80 0.98 28.19 10.38
C GLY A 80 1.73 26.86 10.29
N SER A 81 2.31 26.52 9.14
CA SER A 81 3.19 25.35 8.99
C SER A 81 4.47 25.69 8.22
N PRO A 82 5.65 25.27 8.69
CA PRO A 82 6.89 25.39 7.91
C PRO A 82 6.96 24.37 6.77
N ASN A 83 6.06 23.38 6.75
CA ASN A 83 6.01 22.35 5.72
C ASN A 83 5.17 22.82 4.53
N LYS A 84 5.63 22.49 3.33
CA LYS A 84 4.92 22.73 2.07
C LYS A 84 4.28 21.44 1.59
N PRO A 85 3.01 21.44 1.17
CA PRO A 85 2.41 20.34 0.43
C PRO A 85 3.03 20.27 -0.97
N ASP A 86 3.10 19.08 -1.55
CA ASP A 86 3.62 18.93 -2.91
C ASP A 86 2.79 19.77 -3.91
N PHE A 87 1.46 19.74 -3.77
CA PHE A 87 0.56 20.59 -4.55
C PHE A 87 -0.59 21.17 -3.73
N ARG A 88 -1.12 22.24 -4.30
CA ARG A 88 -2.41 22.82 -3.97
C ARG A 88 -3.18 22.98 -5.26
N VAL A 89 -4.31 22.30 -5.36
CA VAL A 89 -5.11 22.28 -6.58
C VAL A 89 -6.46 22.94 -6.33
N SER A 90 -6.93 23.71 -7.30
CA SER A 90 -8.25 24.35 -7.22
C SER A 90 -9.04 24.22 -8.52
N HIS A 91 -10.36 24.07 -8.37
CA HIS A 91 -11.30 23.99 -9.47
C HIS A 91 -12.58 24.74 -9.09
N GLY A 92 -12.79 25.90 -9.70
CA GLY A 92 -13.86 26.82 -9.29
C GLY A 92 -13.63 27.33 -7.85
N LYS A 93 -14.52 26.94 -6.93
CA LYS A 93 -14.42 27.29 -5.50
C LYS A 93 -13.81 26.18 -4.64
N ASP A 94 -13.67 24.98 -5.21
CA ASP A 94 -13.11 23.83 -4.51
C ASP A 94 -11.60 23.90 -4.52
N TYR A 95 -11.02 23.39 -3.43
CA TYR A 95 -9.59 23.47 -3.17
C TYR A 95 -9.16 22.21 -2.42
N ILE A 96 -8.03 21.62 -2.81
CA ILE A 96 -7.50 20.39 -2.21
C ILE A 96 -5.98 20.53 -2.03
N LEU A 97 -5.49 20.20 -0.83
CA LEU A 97 -4.07 19.96 -0.60
C LEU A 97 -3.72 18.56 -1.05
N VAL A 98 -2.64 18.41 -1.81
CA VAL A 98 -2.20 17.11 -2.34
C VAL A 98 -0.76 16.85 -1.93
N GLU A 99 -0.53 15.65 -1.39
CA GLU A 99 0.80 15.19 -1.01
C GLU A 99 1.09 13.85 -1.67
N ALA A 100 2.22 13.75 -2.37
CA ALA A 100 2.68 12.57 -3.07
C ALA A 100 3.61 11.72 -2.18
N LYS A 101 3.46 10.40 -2.28
CA LYS A 101 4.31 9.44 -1.58
C LYS A 101 4.55 8.18 -2.41
N ALA A 102 5.80 7.98 -2.83
CA ALA A 102 6.25 6.68 -3.31
C ALA A 102 6.56 5.76 -2.12
N VAL A 103 6.07 4.52 -2.16
CA VAL A 103 6.33 3.47 -1.17
C VAL A 103 7.05 2.34 -1.89
N LEU A 104 8.29 2.06 -1.49
CA LEU A 104 9.16 1.10 -2.17
C LEU A 104 9.52 -0.06 -1.26
N GLU A 105 9.47 -1.26 -1.83
CA GLU A 105 10.08 -2.44 -1.21
C GLU A 105 11.56 -2.49 -1.58
N GLU A 106 12.43 -2.47 -0.58
CA GLU A 106 13.85 -2.71 -0.82
C GLU A 106 14.06 -4.15 -1.30
N LYS A 107 14.90 -4.35 -2.32
CA LYS A 107 15.22 -5.67 -2.89
C LYS A 107 15.62 -6.70 -1.83
N SER A 108 16.34 -6.27 -0.80
CA SER A 108 16.74 -7.09 0.34
C SER A 108 15.52 -7.63 1.10
N THR A 109 14.53 -6.77 1.37
CA THR A 109 13.28 -7.14 2.06
C THR A 109 12.47 -8.10 1.19
N ALA A 110 12.30 -7.78 -0.09
CA ALA A 110 11.53 -8.59 -1.03
C ALA A 110 12.05 -10.04 -1.11
N GLN A 111 13.37 -10.20 -1.27
CA GLN A 111 14.03 -11.51 -1.26
C GLN A 111 13.82 -12.29 0.04
N GLN A 112 13.85 -11.63 1.20
CA GLN A 112 13.58 -12.30 2.47
C GLN A 112 12.12 -12.72 2.60
N THR A 113 11.19 -11.86 2.22
CA THR A 113 9.75 -12.18 2.20
C THR A 113 9.49 -13.37 1.29
N GLN A 114 10.11 -13.43 0.10
CA GLN A 114 10.00 -14.57 -0.81
C GLN A 114 10.56 -15.86 -0.19
N ARG A 115 11.70 -15.79 0.51
CA ARG A 115 12.26 -16.95 1.23
C ARG A 115 11.34 -17.45 2.34
N LEU A 116 10.66 -16.55 3.07
CA LEU A 116 9.67 -16.93 4.09
C LEU A 116 8.45 -17.60 3.47
N ARG A 117 7.98 -17.14 2.30
CA ARG A 117 6.89 -17.81 1.56
C ARG A 117 7.28 -19.20 1.10
N GLN A 118 8.41 -19.33 0.42
CA GLN A 118 8.91 -20.65 0.01
C GLN A 118 9.07 -21.58 1.21
N LEU A 119 9.49 -21.07 2.37
CA LEU A 119 9.53 -21.85 3.59
C LEU A 119 8.13 -22.27 4.07
N ALA A 120 7.16 -21.35 4.08
CA ALA A 120 5.78 -21.62 4.45
C ALA A 120 5.12 -22.64 3.51
N ASP A 121 5.32 -22.54 2.19
CA ASP A 121 4.81 -23.48 1.19
C ASP A 121 5.42 -24.87 1.38
N ASN A 122 6.74 -24.93 1.58
CA ASN A 122 7.45 -26.19 1.84
C ASN A 122 6.96 -26.86 3.13
N LEU A 123 6.74 -26.07 4.18
CA LEU A 123 6.21 -26.55 5.44
C LEU A 123 4.75 -27.00 5.29
N THR A 124 3.96 -26.28 4.49
CA THR A 124 2.56 -26.62 4.20
C THR A 124 2.47 -27.98 3.54
N ASN A 125 3.26 -28.20 2.49
CA ASN A 125 3.35 -29.48 1.79
C ASN A 125 3.83 -30.60 2.72
N LYS A 126 4.87 -30.34 3.53
CA LYS A 126 5.47 -31.35 4.41
C LYS A 126 4.55 -31.78 5.56
N LEU A 127 3.82 -30.83 6.16
CA LEU A 127 3.00 -31.07 7.34
C LEU A 127 1.53 -31.37 6.99
N SER A 128 1.16 -31.25 5.71
CA SER A 128 -0.21 -31.38 5.22
C SER A 128 -1.18 -30.49 6.03
N ARG A 129 -0.72 -29.28 6.35
CA ARG A 129 -1.42 -28.24 7.13
C ARG A 129 -1.00 -26.89 6.56
N TYR A 130 -1.94 -25.98 6.34
CA TYR A 130 -1.58 -24.65 5.82
C TYR A 130 -0.80 -23.85 6.88
N ILE A 131 0.29 -23.20 6.46
CA ILE A 131 1.19 -22.46 7.34
C ILE A 131 1.40 -21.04 6.82
N ILE A 132 1.28 -20.09 7.74
CA ILE A 132 1.51 -18.66 7.52
C ILE A 132 2.71 -18.26 8.36
N ILE A 133 3.65 -17.55 7.73
CA ILE A 133 4.81 -16.95 8.41
C ILE A 133 4.88 -15.48 8.03
N GLN A 134 4.55 -14.59 8.97
CA GLN A 134 4.48 -13.14 8.76
C GLN A 134 5.62 -12.44 9.50
N PRO A 135 6.37 -11.52 8.87
CA PRO A 135 7.27 -10.63 9.59
C PRO A 135 6.51 -9.60 10.45
N LEU A 136 6.86 -9.51 11.73
CA LEU A 136 6.36 -8.50 12.67
C LEU A 136 7.35 -7.31 12.80
N SER A 137 8.56 -7.46 12.29
CA SER A 137 9.62 -6.44 12.25
C SER A 137 10.42 -6.54 10.94
N ASP A 138 11.40 -5.64 10.79
CA ASP A 138 12.40 -5.75 9.73
C ASP A 138 13.13 -7.08 9.78
N LEU A 139 13.45 -7.61 8.60
CA LEU A 139 14.12 -8.89 8.42
C LEU A 139 15.61 -8.69 8.14
N PRO A 140 16.49 -9.48 8.77
CA PRO A 140 17.92 -9.44 8.46
C PRO A 140 18.16 -9.96 7.04
N THR A 141 19.21 -9.44 6.39
CA THR A 141 19.65 -9.89 5.05
C THR A 141 20.04 -11.37 5.01
N SER A 142 20.29 -12.00 6.15
CA SER A 142 20.48 -13.44 6.29
C SER A 142 19.48 -14.02 7.30
N LEU A 143 18.41 -14.63 6.78
CA LEU A 143 17.45 -15.39 7.58
C LEU A 143 17.84 -16.86 7.63
N SER A 144 17.89 -17.43 8.84
CA SER A 144 18.07 -18.87 9.02
C SER A 144 16.73 -19.59 8.86
N THR A 145 16.35 -19.87 7.62
CA THR A 145 15.12 -20.64 7.30
C THR A 145 15.12 -22.01 7.99
N ARG A 146 16.29 -22.60 8.24
CA ARG A 146 16.45 -23.84 9.02
C ARG A 146 15.98 -23.69 10.47
N LYS A 147 16.34 -22.59 11.16
CA LYS A 147 15.90 -22.35 12.54
C LYS A 147 14.38 -22.20 12.60
N ILE A 148 13.84 -21.37 11.72
CA ILE A 148 12.39 -21.12 11.62
C ILE A 148 11.67 -22.45 11.35
N ARG A 149 12.09 -23.20 10.33
CA ARG A 149 11.56 -24.54 10.03
C ARG A 149 11.50 -25.44 11.25
N ASN A 150 12.61 -25.58 11.98
CA ASN A 150 12.69 -26.47 13.13
C ASN A 150 11.72 -26.07 14.24
N GLN A 151 11.58 -24.77 14.50
CA GLN A 151 10.62 -24.28 15.50
C GLN A 151 9.18 -24.52 15.05
N VAL A 152 8.84 -24.21 13.79
CA VAL A 152 7.50 -24.49 13.25
C VAL A 152 7.17 -25.98 13.33
N GLU A 153 8.09 -26.86 12.92
CA GLU A 153 7.91 -28.31 13.02
C GLU A 153 7.77 -28.80 14.46
N GLN A 154 8.52 -28.20 15.41
CA GLN A 154 8.41 -28.55 16.82
C GLN A 154 7.04 -28.16 17.40
N HIS A 155 6.55 -26.96 17.09
CA HIS A 155 5.23 -26.50 17.48
C HIS A 155 4.11 -27.32 16.80
N ALA A 156 4.31 -27.76 15.56
CA ALA A 156 3.34 -28.60 14.86
C ALA A 156 3.17 -30.00 15.48
N LYS A 157 4.18 -30.53 16.19
CA LYS A 157 4.10 -31.86 16.85
C LYS A 157 3.09 -31.91 17.99
N THR A 158 2.87 -30.78 18.66
CA THR A 158 1.96 -30.67 19.80
C THR A 158 0.53 -30.33 19.39
N LEU A 159 0.27 -30.24 18.09
CA LEU A 159 -0.94 -29.65 17.54
C LEU A 159 -2.07 -30.68 17.37
N THR A 160 -3.22 -30.37 17.94
CA THR A 160 -4.52 -31.04 17.72
C THR A 160 -5.21 -30.48 16.45
N ASP A 161 -6.54 -30.61 16.31
CA ASP A 161 -7.32 -30.02 15.21
C ASP A 161 -7.68 -28.54 15.43
N GLU A 162 -6.82 -27.79 16.15
CA GLU A 162 -6.99 -26.37 16.45
C GLU A 162 -5.93 -25.52 15.72
N VAL A 163 -6.19 -24.21 15.54
CA VAL A 163 -5.15 -23.27 15.07
C VAL A 163 -4.16 -23.01 16.18
N LEU A 164 -2.88 -23.00 15.80
CA LEU A 164 -1.80 -22.56 16.67
C LEU A 164 -1.16 -21.29 16.12
N GLU A 165 -1.13 -20.27 16.96
CA GLU A 165 -0.50 -18.99 16.70
C GLU A 165 0.64 -18.76 17.71
N PHE A 166 1.82 -18.35 17.23
CA PHE A 166 2.93 -17.98 18.09
C PHE A 166 3.90 -17.01 17.42
N ASP A 167 4.58 -16.22 18.25
CA ASP A 167 5.67 -15.35 17.81
C ASP A 167 7.01 -16.08 17.86
N LEU A 168 7.74 -16.09 16.75
CA LEU A 168 9.15 -16.42 16.70
C LEU A 168 9.98 -15.16 16.83
N ARG A 169 10.91 -15.12 17.77
CA ARG A 169 11.82 -13.99 17.98
C ARG A 169 13.26 -14.48 17.99
N ASP A 170 14.14 -13.82 17.24
CA ASP A 170 15.59 -14.03 17.33
C ASP A 170 16.27 -12.67 17.55
N VAL A 171 16.73 -12.46 18.78
CA VAL A 171 17.42 -11.24 19.22
C VAL A 171 18.94 -11.33 19.07
N HIS A 172 19.49 -12.48 18.68
CA HIS A 172 20.94 -12.71 18.61
C HIS A 172 21.56 -12.31 17.27
N LEU A 173 20.80 -11.66 16.39
CA LEU A 173 21.28 -11.15 15.11
C LEU A 173 21.58 -9.65 15.21
N LYS A 174 22.41 -9.15 14.27
CA LYS A 174 22.70 -7.72 14.13
C LYS A 174 21.42 -6.88 13.96
N THR A 175 20.39 -7.48 13.37
CA THR A 175 19.04 -6.93 13.27
C THR A 175 18.11 -7.94 13.94
N PRO A 176 17.67 -7.69 15.18
CA PRO A 176 16.65 -8.50 15.84
C PRO A 176 15.41 -8.60 14.97
N TYR A 177 14.79 -9.78 14.90
CA TYR A 177 13.53 -9.91 14.18
C TYR A 177 12.48 -10.69 14.95
N SER A 178 11.22 -10.38 14.64
CA SER A 178 10.05 -11.11 15.08
C SER A 178 9.22 -11.57 13.88
N LEU A 179 8.73 -12.80 13.93
CA LEU A 179 7.78 -13.37 12.99
C LEU A 179 6.55 -13.84 13.77
N LYS A 180 5.37 -13.69 13.19
CA LYS A 180 4.16 -14.39 13.61
C LYS A 180 4.02 -15.65 12.76
N VAL A 181 3.81 -16.79 13.39
CA VAL A 181 3.52 -18.06 12.72
C VAL A 181 2.11 -18.49 13.07
N VAL A 182 1.35 -18.90 12.06
CA VAL A 182 0.03 -19.51 12.22
C VAL A 182 0.02 -20.86 11.51
N ILE A 183 -0.36 -21.92 12.23
CA ILE A 183 -0.52 -23.27 11.68
C ILE A 183 -2.00 -23.63 11.74
N LEU A 184 -2.59 -23.96 10.59
CA LEU A 184 -3.99 -24.35 10.50
C LEU A 184 -4.21 -25.86 10.74
N PRO A 185 -5.43 -26.26 11.14
CA PRO A 185 -5.86 -27.65 11.17
C PRO A 185 -5.72 -28.35 9.83
N LYS A 186 -5.74 -29.69 9.84
CA LYS A 186 -5.77 -30.47 8.60
C LYS A 186 -7.12 -30.32 7.90
N GLY A 187 -7.11 -30.19 6.57
CA GLY A 187 -8.33 -29.98 5.78
C GLY A 187 -8.82 -28.53 5.76
N SER A 188 -8.12 -27.62 6.46
CA SER A 188 -8.27 -26.18 6.32
C SER A 188 -7.49 -25.70 5.10
N GLU A 189 -7.95 -26.06 3.90
CA GLU A 189 -7.51 -25.33 2.71
C GLU A 189 -8.12 -23.92 2.80
N PRO A 190 -7.32 -22.86 2.70
CA PRO A 190 -7.87 -21.52 2.47
C PRO A 190 -8.34 -21.46 1.02
N ASP A 191 -9.39 -22.20 0.69
CA ASP A 191 -10.23 -21.87 -0.46
C ASP A 191 -11.26 -20.83 0.02
N GLU A 192 -11.73 -19.97 -0.88
CA GLU A 192 -12.49 -18.73 -0.60
C GLU A 192 -13.73 -18.87 0.30
N ALA A 193 -14.11 -20.07 0.75
CA ALA A 193 -15.07 -20.26 1.83
C ALA A 193 -14.80 -21.53 2.66
N GLY A 194 -14.07 -21.35 3.77
CA GLY A 194 -14.42 -21.98 5.05
C GLY A 194 -13.82 -23.34 5.40
N GLY A 195 -13.24 -23.44 6.60
CA GLY A 195 -13.09 -24.72 7.30
C GLY A 195 -11.97 -24.80 8.34
N VAL A 196 -12.34 -24.61 9.60
CA VAL A 196 -11.59 -24.93 10.85
C VAL A 196 -10.50 -23.93 11.29
N GLY A 197 -10.81 -23.22 12.38
CA GLY A 197 -9.96 -23.25 13.56
C GLY A 197 -9.28 -21.98 14.05
N GLY A 198 -9.30 -20.81 13.39
CA GLY A 198 -8.64 -19.60 13.90
C GLY A 198 -8.34 -18.52 12.87
N THR A 199 -7.86 -17.37 13.34
CA THR A 199 -7.66 -16.15 12.56
C THR A 199 -6.52 -16.28 11.55
N VAL A 200 -6.86 -16.51 10.29
CA VAL A 200 -5.90 -16.59 9.18
C VAL A 200 -5.73 -15.19 8.58
N SER A 201 -4.49 -14.72 8.38
CA SER A 201 -4.23 -13.44 7.72
C SER A 201 -3.12 -13.63 6.69
N ASP A 202 -3.35 -13.21 5.44
CA ASP A 202 -2.46 -13.48 4.30
C ASP A 202 -1.11 -12.75 4.44
N VAL A 203 -0.02 -13.52 4.49
CA VAL A 203 1.37 -13.06 4.72
C VAL A 203 1.80 -11.90 3.79
N HIS A 204 1.43 -11.94 2.51
CA HIS A 204 1.86 -10.95 1.54
C HIS A 204 1.17 -9.59 1.76
N THR A 205 -0.14 -9.62 2.00
CA THR A 205 -0.99 -8.43 2.11
C THR A 205 -0.55 -7.56 3.28
N LEU A 206 -0.14 -8.20 4.37
CA LEU A 206 0.22 -7.55 5.62
C LEU A 206 1.53 -6.76 5.56
N ALA A 207 2.52 -7.20 4.77
CA ALA A 207 3.81 -6.53 4.69
C ALA A 207 3.75 -5.23 3.86
N ILE A 208 3.02 -5.26 2.73
CA ILE A 208 2.86 -4.09 1.86
C ILE A 208 1.81 -3.12 2.40
N GLY A 209 0.69 -3.62 2.91
CA GLY A 209 -0.36 -2.80 3.52
C GLY A 209 0.16 -2.02 4.72
N ARG A 210 1.03 -2.64 5.55
CA ARG A 210 1.71 -1.95 6.66
C ARG A 210 2.62 -0.83 6.18
N ARG A 211 3.44 -1.05 5.14
CA ARG A 211 4.31 0.00 4.59
C ARG A 211 3.53 1.18 4.03
N ILE A 212 2.43 0.91 3.34
CA ILE A 212 1.51 1.94 2.87
C ILE A 212 0.96 2.71 4.07
N ARG A 213 0.48 2.01 5.10
CA ARG A 213 -0.03 2.62 6.33
C ARG A 213 1.01 3.51 7.01
N ASP A 214 2.23 3.01 7.24
CA ASP A 214 3.32 3.78 7.87
C ASP A 214 3.67 5.03 7.04
N ALA A 215 3.64 4.92 5.70
CA ALA A 215 3.89 6.04 4.81
C ALA A 215 2.77 7.09 4.84
N LEU A 216 1.52 6.65 4.97
CA LEU A 216 0.36 7.54 5.17
C LEU A 216 0.44 8.24 6.53
N GLU A 217 0.76 7.53 7.61
CA GLU A 217 0.92 8.09 8.95
C GLU A 217 1.97 9.21 8.99
N GLN A 218 3.11 9.02 8.29
CA GLN A 218 4.16 10.04 8.16
C GLN A 218 3.68 11.32 7.46
N LYS A 219 2.78 11.21 6.47
CA LYS A 219 2.27 12.36 5.71
C LYS A 219 1.10 13.04 6.42
N ALA A 220 0.25 12.27 7.10
CA ALA A 220 -0.94 12.76 7.80
C ALA A 220 -0.63 13.83 8.84
N GLY A 221 0.50 13.72 9.55
CA GLY A 221 0.88 14.64 10.63
C GLY A 221 1.61 15.91 10.19
N LYS A 222 1.77 16.18 8.88
CA LYS A 222 2.67 17.24 8.40
C LYS A 222 2.20 18.67 8.62
N TYR A 223 0.89 18.91 8.55
CA TYR A 223 0.36 20.27 8.46
C TYR A 223 -0.38 20.73 9.71
N GLY A 224 -0.46 19.89 10.75
CA GLY A 224 -1.23 20.20 11.95
C GLY A 224 -2.72 20.29 11.63
N ASP A 225 -3.36 21.35 12.10
CA ASP A 225 -4.77 21.63 11.85
C ASP A 225 -4.94 22.34 10.50
N ILE A 226 -5.72 21.76 9.60
CA ILE A 226 -5.95 22.26 8.23
C ILE A 226 -7.44 22.33 7.96
N ASP A 227 -7.90 23.49 7.48
CA ASP A 227 -9.32 23.76 7.24
C ASP A 227 -9.78 23.44 5.81
N VAL A 228 -9.01 22.61 5.11
CA VAL A 228 -9.19 22.31 3.68
C VAL A 228 -9.07 20.82 3.44
N PRO A 229 -9.76 20.27 2.42
CA PRO A 229 -9.61 18.88 2.06
C PRO A 229 -8.14 18.50 1.77
N PHE A 230 -7.72 17.35 2.28
CA PHE A 230 -6.36 16.86 2.17
C PHE A 230 -6.32 15.45 1.58
N LEU A 231 -5.67 15.35 0.42
CA LEU A 231 -5.51 14.14 -0.37
C LEU A 231 -4.06 13.66 -0.29
N ILE A 232 -3.86 12.42 0.15
CA ILE A 232 -2.54 11.78 0.05
C ILE A 232 -2.55 10.84 -1.15
N ALA A 233 -1.70 11.11 -2.13
CA ALA A 233 -1.49 10.26 -3.29
C ALA A 233 -0.34 9.28 -3.03
N VAL A 234 -0.58 7.98 -3.22
CA VAL A 234 0.38 6.92 -2.96
C VAL A 234 0.71 6.17 -4.23
N TYR A 235 2.00 6.00 -4.49
CA TYR A 235 2.50 5.08 -5.49
C TYR A 235 3.26 3.94 -4.80
N GLY A 236 2.57 2.80 -4.64
CA GLY A 236 3.19 1.59 -4.10
C GLY A 236 3.91 0.78 -5.17
N LYS A 237 5.18 0.47 -4.93
CA LYS A 237 5.98 -0.42 -5.78
C LYS A 237 6.75 -1.43 -4.94
N GLY A 238 6.31 -2.69 -4.99
CA GLY A 238 7.02 -3.85 -4.46
C GLY A 238 7.62 -4.73 -5.55
N GLU A 239 8.18 -5.87 -5.16
CA GLU A 239 8.52 -6.96 -6.10
C GLU A 239 7.25 -7.54 -6.75
N PHE A 240 6.11 -7.37 -6.08
CA PHE A 240 4.78 -7.63 -6.60
C PHE A 240 3.97 -6.33 -6.72
N PRO A 241 3.04 -6.26 -7.69
CA PRO A 241 2.13 -5.14 -7.80
C PRO A 241 1.26 -5.01 -6.56
N VAL A 242 1.06 -3.79 -6.08
CA VAL A 242 0.05 -3.49 -5.06
C VAL A 242 -1.32 -3.79 -5.65
N LYS A 243 -2.10 -4.62 -4.97
CA LYS A 243 -3.47 -5.00 -5.34
C LYS A 243 -4.48 -4.23 -4.50
N THR A 244 -5.73 -4.20 -4.95
CA THR A 244 -6.84 -3.53 -4.25
C THR A 244 -6.97 -4.03 -2.82
N ARG A 245 -6.75 -5.33 -2.59
CA ARG A 245 -6.73 -5.92 -1.25
C ARG A 245 -5.67 -5.32 -0.31
N ASP A 246 -4.48 -5.01 -0.82
CA ASP A 246 -3.38 -4.43 -0.03
C ASP A 246 -3.72 -3.01 0.43
N GLU A 247 -4.41 -2.26 -0.42
CA GLU A 247 -4.87 -0.90 -0.18
C GLU A 247 -6.00 -0.90 0.85
N VAL A 248 -6.97 -1.80 0.70
CA VAL A 248 -8.07 -1.96 1.66
C VAL A 248 -7.53 -2.37 3.03
N ASP A 249 -6.56 -3.29 3.09
CA ASP A 249 -5.92 -3.67 4.35
C ASP A 249 -5.12 -2.50 4.98
N ALA A 250 -4.45 -1.68 4.16
CA ALA A 250 -3.75 -0.49 4.65
C ALA A 250 -4.71 0.52 5.28
N LEU A 251 -5.85 0.77 4.62
CA LEU A 251 -6.81 1.81 4.97
C LEU A 251 -7.83 1.40 6.03
N PHE A 252 -8.39 0.21 5.93
CA PHE A 252 -9.50 -0.28 6.76
C PHE A 252 -9.08 -1.40 7.73
N GLY A 253 -7.81 -1.81 7.65
CA GLY A 253 -7.20 -2.70 8.62
C GLY A 253 -7.15 -4.14 8.16
N ASP A 254 -6.33 -4.90 8.86
CA ASP A 254 -5.93 -6.24 8.45
C ASP A 254 -7.16 -7.16 8.39
N ARG A 255 -7.34 -7.85 7.26
CA ARG A 255 -8.36 -8.89 7.11
C ARG A 255 -8.14 -10.00 8.14
N VAL A 256 -9.21 -10.37 8.83
CA VAL A 256 -9.25 -11.45 9.82
C VAL A 256 -10.48 -12.32 9.59
N PHE A 257 -10.31 -13.63 9.68
CA PHE A 257 -11.44 -14.56 9.63
C PHE A 257 -11.82 -14.96 11.06
N LEU A 258 -13.06 -14.66 11.45
CA LEU A 258 -13.66 -15.10 12.70
C LEU A 258 -14.22 -16.50 12.49
N VAL A 259 -13.68 -17.46 13.24
CA VAL A 259 -14.14 -18.85 13.21
C VAL A 259 -14.79 -19.19 14.56
N PRO A 260 -16.04 -19.68 14.58
CA PRO A 260 -16.72 -20.04 15.82
C PRO A 260 -16.00 -21.17 16.57
N THR A 261 -15.83 -21.03 17.88
CA THR A 261 -15.07 -21.97 18.74
C THR A 261 -15.87 -23.21 19.17
N LYS A 262 -17.21 -23.21 19.03
CA LYS A 262 -18.06 -24.37 19.33
C LYS A 262 -19.26 -24.43 18.38
N GLY A 263 -19.25 -25.41 17.47
CA GLY A 263 -20.39 -25.74 16.61
C GLY A 263 -20.22 -25.33 15.14
N ARG A 264 -21.08 -25.92 14.29
CA ARG A 264 -21.22 -25.60 12.86
C ARG A 264 -21.69 -24.14 12.70
N GLY A 265 -20.77 -23.19 12.69
CA GLY A 265 -21.03 -21.82 12.29
C GLY A 265 -20.15 -21.44 11.10
N ALA A 266 -20.66 -20.57 10.24
CA ALA A 266 -19.90 -20.09 9.08
C ALA A 266 -18.70 -19.26 9.54
N VAL A 267 -17.58 -19.39 8.83
CA VAL A 267 -16.46 -18.46 8.94
C VAL A 267 -16.94 -17.09 8.48
N THR A 268 -16.81 -16.07 9.32
CA THR A 268 -17.14 -14.69 8.94
C THR A 268 -15.86 -13.89 8.74
N GLU A 269 -15.81 -13.09 7.69
CA GLU A 269 -14.74 -12.13 7.51
C GLU A 269 -14.98 -10.91 8.38
N SER A 270 -13.93 -10.40 9.00
CA SER A 270 -13.89 -9.15 9.74
C SER A 270 -12.55 -8.45 9.49
N ARG A 271 -12.38 -7.25 10.06
CA ARG A 271 -11.14 -6.45 9.96
C ARG A 271 -10.71 -5.98 11.32
N LYS A 272 -9.40 -5.98 11.57
CA LYS A 272 -8.85 -5.33 12.77
C LYS A 272 -9.04 -3.81 12.63
N PRO A 273 -9.33 -3.08 13.72
CA PRO A 273 -9.43 -1.62 13.70
C PRO A 273 -8.03 -0.97 13.71
N ASN A 274 -7.14 -1.46 12.84
CA ASN A 274 -5.76 -1.00 12.74
C ASN A 274 -5.42 -0.38 11.38
N GLY A 275 -6.41 -0.20 10.50
CA GLY A 275 -6.26 0.52 9.24
C GLY A 275 -6.07 2.02 9.44
N PHE A 276 -5.51 2.68 8.45
CA PHE A 276 -5.25 4.12 8.49
C PHE A 276 -6.50 4.95 8.84
N PHE A 277 -7.65 4.72 8.21
CA PHE A 277 -8.91 5.41 8.52
C PHE A 277 -9.57 4.89 9.80
N THR A 278 -9.45 3.59 10.07
CA THR A 278 -10.18 2.91 11.16
C THR A 278 -9.44 2.92 12.50
N SER A 279 -8.16 3.30 12.52
CA SER A 279 -7.34 3.28 13.74
C SER A 279 -7.84 4.34 14.72
N MET A 280 -7.89 3.97 15.99
CA MET A 280 -8.39 4.84 17.06
C MET A 280 -7.31 5.16 18.08
N GLN A 281 -7.40 6.35 18.68
CA GLN A 281 -6.63 6.77 19.84
C GLN A 281 -7.57 7.48 20.81
N ASP A 282 -7.58 7.08 22.08
CA ASP A 282 -8.41 7.68 23.13
C ASP A 282 -9.92 7.78 22.79
N GLY A 283 -10.42 6.82 21.99
CA GLY A 283 -11.83 6.72 21.60
C GLY A 283 -12.23 7.54 20.36
N THR A 284 -11.30 8.25 19.72
CA THR A 284 -11.54 8.97 18.45
C THR A 284 -10.76 8.36 17.31
N HIS A 285 -11.24 8.55 16.07
CA HIS A 285 -10.51 8.11 14.89
C HIS A 285 -9.23 8.93 14.74
N ARG A 286 -8.16 8.27 14.30
CA ARG A 286 -6.93 8.95 13.91
C ARG A 286 -7.07 9.43 12.47
N HIS A 287 -6.29 10.44 12.12
CA HIS A 287 -6.13 10.91 10.73
C HIS A 287 -7.41 11.51 10.10
N GLU A 288 -8.35 12.01 10.90
CA GLU A 288 -9.57 12.68 10.44
C GLU A 288 -9.28 13.95 9.58
N GLN A 289 -8.09 14.53 9.70
CA GLN A 289 -7.64 15.62 8.83
C GLN A 289 -7.36 15.19 7.39
N VAL A 290 -7.20 13.88 7.12
CA VAL A 290 -7.00 13.35 5.77
C VAL A 290 -8.36 13.01 5.18
N SER A 291 -8.71 13.68 4.09
CA SER A 291 -10.00 13.53 3.41
C SER A 291 -10.10 12.25 2.59
N ALA A 292 -9.02 11.91 1.90
CA ALA A 292 -8.98 10.73 1.04
C ALA A 292 -7.53 10.29 0.76
N VAL A 293 -7.40 9.07 0.26
CA VAL A 293 -6.16 8.53 -0.27
C VAL A 293 -6.36 8.14 -1.73
N LEU A 294 -5.52 8.68 -2.62
CA LEU A 294 -5.48 8.30 -4.03
C LEU A 294 -4.38 7.27 -4.23
N PHE A 295 -4.68 6.15 -4.86
CA PHE A 295 -3.67 5.19 -5.27
C PHE A 295 -3.36 5.37 -6.75
N TYR A 296 -2.07 5.42 -7.06
CA TYR A 296 -1.57 5.44 -8.43
C TYR A 296 -0.89 4.13 -8.76
N ARG A 297 -1.28 3.54 -9.89
CA ARG A 297 -0.73 2.31 -10.45
C ARG A 297 -0.17 2.56 -11.84
N PHE A 298 0.93 1.88 -12.13
CA PHE A 298 1.59 1.90 -13.42
C PHE A 298 1.89 0.47 -13.85
N LYS A 299 1.43 0.09 -15.03
CA LYS A 299 1.58 -1.27 -15.57
C LYS A 299 2.10 -1.22 -17.00
N TRP A 300 3.10 -2.05 -17.28
CA TRP A 300 3.54 -2.33 -18.64
C TRP A 300 2.60 -3.37 -19.27
N LEU A 301 2.14 -3.06 -20.48
CA LEU A 301 1.53 -4.00 -21.43
C LEU A 301 2.58 -4.39 -22.47
N ASP A 302 2.23 -5.29 -23.39
CA ASP A 302 3.19 -5.83 -24.36
C ASP A 302 3.79 -4.72 -25.26
N ASP A 303 2.94 -3.82 -25.76
CA ASP A 303 3.34 -2.75 -26.68
C ASP A 303 3.11 -1.32 -26.12
N ASN A 304 2.63 -1.19 -24.88
CA ASN A 304 2.31 0.12 -24.28
C ASN A 304 2.39 0.07 -22.74
N HIS A 305 2.04 1.15 -22.07
CA HIS A 305 1.85 1.23 -20.63
C HIS A 305 0.52 1.88 -20.29
N VAL A 306 0.07 1.65 -19.06
CA VAL A 306 -1.16 2.27 -18.53
C VAL A 306 -0.91 2.88 -17.16
N HIS A 307 -1.52 4.04 -16.97
CA HIS A 307 -1.63 4.75 -15.71
C HIS A 307 -3.05 4.60 -15.20
N GLN A 308 -3.20 4.19 -13.95
CA GLN A 308 -4.50 4.06 -13.31
C GLN A 308 -4.47 4.76 -11.96
N ILE A 309 -5.58 5.42 -11.64
CA ILE A 309 -5.83 5.97 -10.32
C ILE A 309 -7.22 5.59 -9.84
N HIS A 310 -7.34 5.50 -8.52
CA HIS A 310 -8.61 5.35 -7.82
C HIS A 310 -8.47 5.94 -6.42
N ILE A 311 -9.59 6.36 -5.84
CA ILE A 311 -9.61 7.15 -4.60
C ILE A 311 -10.42 6.42 -3.54
N TYR A 312 -9.89 6.34 -2.32
CA TYR A 312 -10.65 5.92 -1.15
C TYR A 312 -10.90 7.14 -0.26
N HIS A 313 -12.17 7.47 -0.05
CA HIS A 313 -12.56 8.56 0.83
C HIS A 313 -12.53 8.09 2.28
N ASN A 314 -12.01 8.94 3.17
CA ASN A 314 -12.01 8.66 4.60
C ASN A 314 -13.42 8.90 5.15
N PRO A 315 -14.13 7.87 5.65
CA PRO A 315 -15.47 8.03 6.22
C PRO A 315 -15.50 8.92 7.47
N PHE A 316 -14.35 9.13 8.11
CA PHE A 316 -14.21 9.93 9.33
C PHE A 316 -13.54 11.28 9.08
N ALA A 317 -13.49 11.74 7.83
CA ALA A 317 -12.84 13.01 7.49
C ALA A 317 -13.56 14.23 8.06
N GLN A 318 -12.82 15.17 8.66
CA GLN A 318 -13.33 16.48 9.07
C GLN A 318 -13.66 17.38 7.89
N ARG A 319 -12.99 17.17 6.74
CA ARG A 319 -13.19 17.92 5.50
C ARG A 319 -13.36 16.91 4.36
N ILE A 320 -14.55 16.80 3.80
CA ILE A 320 -14.87 15.80 2.76
C ILE A 320 -14.55 16.36 1.38
N ILE A 321 -14.02 15.53 0.48
CA ILE A 321 -13.84 15.88 -0.93
C ILE A 321 -15.17 15.65 -1.66
N ASN A 322 -15.64 16.65 -2.41
CA ASN A 322 -16.78 16.49 -3.31
C ASN A 322 -16.44 15.47 -4.40
N THR A 323 -17.15 14.34 -4.42
CA THR A 323 -16.89 13.21 -5.33
C THR A 323 -17.08 13.56 -6.80
N ASN A 324 -17.89 14.58 -7.11
CA ASN A 324 -18.10 15.08 -8.48
C ASN A 324 -16.86 15.77 -9.06
N LEU A 325 -15.86 16.08 -8.25
CA LEU A 325 -14.57 16.62 -8.69
C LEU A 325 -13.72 15.59 -9.44
N PHE A 326 -14.07 14.29 -9.34
CA PHE A 326 -13.34 13.18 -9.97
C PHE A 326 -14.29 12.24 -10.75
N PRO A 327 -15.05 12.74 -11.74
CA PRO A 327 -16.15 12.00 -12.35
C PRO A 327 -15.72 10.76 -13.15
N GLU A 328 -14.48 10.71 -13.64
CA GLU A 328 -13.93 9.60 -14.42
C GLU A 328 -13.01 8.68 -13.60
N VAL A 329 -12.79 9.00 -12.32
CA VAL A 329 -11.96 8.20 -11.43
C VAL A 329 -12.86 7.28 -10.63
N GLN A 330 -12.44 6.02 -10.49
CA GLN A 330 -13.07 5.05 -9.61
C GLN A 330 -12.89 5.50 -8.15
N GLN A 331 -13.98 5.59 -7.39
CA GLN A 331 -13.91 6.09 -6.02
C GLN A 331 -14.66 5.15 -5.07
N MET A 332 -14.02 4.81 -3.96
CA MET A 332 -14.67 4.14 -2.84
C MET A 332 -15.12 5.19 -1.83
N VAL A 333 -16.43 5.34 -1.68
CA VAL A 333 -17.08 6.41 -0.90
C VAL A 333 -17.91 5.83 0.24
N PRO A 334 -18.09 6.55 1.35
CA PRO A 334 -19.03 6.18 2.40
C PRO A 334 -20.46 6.16 1.85
N HIS A 335 -21.21 5.12 2.18
CA HIS A 335 -22.63 4.97 1.92
C HIS A 335 -23.28 4.42 3.20
N ASP A 336 -24.18 5.19 3.78
CA ASP A 336 -24.71 4.97 5.13
C ASP A 336 -23.58 4.92 6.20
N ASP A 337 -23.94 4.81 7.48
CA ASP A 337 -23.00 5.04 8.59
C ASP A 337 -21.83 4.02 8.68
N GLU A 338 -21.83 2.92 7.92
CA GLU A 338 -20.81 1.86 8.05
C GLU A 338 -20.41 1.15 6.75
N LYS A 339 -20.97 1.49 5.58
CA LYS A 339 -20.63 0.78 4.33
C LYS A 339 -19.84 1.68 3.39
N MET A 340 -18.89 1.08 2.69
CA MET A 340 -18.18 1.72 1.58
C MET A 340 -18.70 1.13 0.27
N ILE A 341 -18.88 1.96 -0.75
CA ILE A 341 -19.27 1.52 -2.09
C ILE A 341 -18.33 2.10 -3.14
N TRP A 342 -18.18 1.38 -4.25
CA TRP A 342 -17.52 1.90 -5.45
C TRP A 342 -18.50 2.71 -6.29
N ILE A 343 -18.08 3.91 -6.69
CA ILE A 343 -18.71 4.72 -7.73
C ILE A 343 -17.73 4.87 -8.90
N ASN A 344 -18.27 5.10 -10.10
CA ASN A 344 -17.51 5.20 -11.36
C ASN A 344 -16.70 3.94 -11.71
N GLY A 345 -17.12 2.78 -11.19
CA GLY A 345 -16.48 1.47 -11.41
C GLY A 345 -15.59 1.01 -10.25
N GLU A 346 -15.17 -0.25 -10.31
CA GLU A 346 -14.28 -0.88 -9.33
C GLU A 346 -12.90 -1.13 -9.96
N PRO A 347 -11.80 -0.86 -9.26
CA PRO A 347 -10.45 -1.14 -9.76
C PRO A 347 -10.17 -2.63 -9.87
N GLU A 348 -9.50 -3.01 -10.97
CA GLU A 348 -9.02 -4.38 -11.23
C GLU A 348 -8.01 -4.91 -10.18
#